data_AF-A0A5J4UF67-F1
#
_entry.id   AF-A0A5J4UF67-F1
#
_cell.length_a   1.000
_cell.length_b   1.000
_cell.length_c   1.000
_cell.angle_alpha   90.00
_cell.angle_beta   90.00
_cell.angle_gamma   90.00
#
_symmetry.space_group_name_H-M   'P 1'
#
loop_
_entity.id
_entity.type
_entity.pdbx_description
1 polymer ?
#
loop_
_entity_poly.entity_id
_entity_poly.type
_entity_poly.pdbx_seq_one_letter_code
_entity_poly.pdbx_strand_id
1 'polypeptide(L)'
;MRIPQLAISIRSSDKNVQISALKSILDIVINEPQSIDSIYDNDVVGILNKFIGIIDIGEVYSKKENQSKSGSKALCELVEENSKIRETLISTGFIQLVLHSLQQQTVKIQTLDSLSLSSSENDTEIVQFDRSMPTFVKMGLLNVVLKLVEDDEALKPASILVPVLEEIKINSENQLKNKAKKLLSQLSAEGISDEQSQQTETEKDKKIKYLNDQIDRKDEQIRRINEEKNKLVDELSQNEEEKNMLCEELIKEREEKEDQQYEKEQKNEEKQEQEQKFEKLNTQIKDLEKQLKRKEKELYKVNEQVIKLQSEKENEKNLKETIAIKYLHELEDKKNIIQNRKRTE
;
A
#
# COMPACT_ATOMS: atom_id res chain seq x y z
N MET A 1 -42.15 -21.20 -0.84
CA MET A 1 -40.73 -21.57 -1.06
C MET A 1 -40.02 -21.71 0.29
N ARG A 2 -39.26 -22.79 0.50
CA ARG A 2 -38.53 -23.08 1.75
C ARG A 2 -37.00 -22.98 1.58
N ILE A 3 -36.53 -22.09 0.69
CA ILE A 3 -35.11 -21.95 0.35
C ILE A 3 -34.22 -21.63 1.58
N PRO A 4 -34.63 -20.74 2.52
CA PRO A 4 -33.84 -20.48 3.73
C PRO A 4 -33.71 -21.72 4.64
N GLN A 5 -34.76 -22.54 4.73
CA GLN A 5 -34.73 -23.77 5.51
C GLN A 5 -33.84 -24.83 4.86
N LEU A 6 -33.85 -24.92 3.52
CA LEU A 6 -32.97 -25.81 2.78
C LEU A 6 -31.50 -25.40 2.94
N ALA A 7 -31.18 -24.10 2.94
CA ALA A 7 -29.83 -23.60 3.22
C ALA A 7 -29.32 -24.03 4.60
N ILE A 8 -30.19 -24.03 5.62
CA ILE A 8 -29.87 -24.55 6.96
C ILE A 8 -29.73 -26.08 6.93
N SER A 9 -30.64 -26.79 6.26
CA SER A 9 -30.61 -28.26 6.18
C SER A 9 -29.38 -28.80 5.44
N ILE A 10 -28.82 -28.08 4.46
CA ILE A 10 -27.55 -28.45 3.82
C ILE A 10 -26.39 -28.39 4.82
N ARG A 11 -26.44 -27.51 5.83
CA ARG A 11 -25.42 -27.39 6.88
C ARG A 11 -25.61 -28.41 8.01
N SER A 12 -26.61 -29.28 7.92
CA SER A 12 -26.86 -30.33 8.91
C SER A 12 -25.73 -31.36 8.91
N SER A 13 -25.37 -31.86 10.09
CA SER A 13 -24.41 -32.97 10.26
C SER A 13 -24.98 -34.33 9.83
N ASP A 14 -26.30 -34.44 9.64
CA ASP A 14 -26.98 -35.65 9.18
C ASP A 14 -26.99 -35.73 7.64
N LYS A 15 -26.28 -36.72 7.10
CA LYS A 15 -26.15 -36.99 5.65
C LYS A 15 -27.50 -37.21 4.97
N ASN A 16 -28.49 -37.80 5.65
CA ASN A 16 -29.80 -38.07 5.04
C ASN A 16 -30.61 -36.78 4.87
N VAL A 17 -30.56 -35.90 5.88
CA VAL A 17 -31.16 -34.56 5.84
C VAL A 17 -30.48 -33.71 4.78
N GLN A 18 -29.16 -33.79 4.71
CA GLN A 18 -28.35 -33.06 3.75
C GLN A 18 -28.64 -33.49 2.30
N ILE A 19 -28.65 -34.80 2.01
CA ILE A 19 -28.95 -35.32 0.67
C ILE A 19 -30.38 -34.97 0.24
N SER A 20 -31.34 -35.02 1.17
CA SER A 20 -32.73 -34.63 0.91
C SER A 20 -32.84 -33.13 0.57
N ALA A 21 -32.09 -32.28 1.29
CA ALA A 21 -32.04 -30.85 1.02
C ALA A 21 -31.40 -30.52 -0.33
N LEU A 22 -30.30 -31.20 -0.69
CA LEU A 22 -29.62 -31.04 -1.98
C LEU A 22 -30.51 -31.46 -3.15
N LYS A 23 -31.24 -32.59 -3.03
CA LYS A 23 -32.22 -33.02 -4.04
C LYS A 23 -33.34 -32.00 -4.21
N SER A 24 -33.85 -31.45 -3.11
CA SER A 24 -34.92 -30.45 -3.14
C SER A 24 -34.46 -29.14 -3.79
N ILE A 25 -33.20 -28.73 -3.58
CA ILE A 25 -32.63 -27.55 -4.24
C ILE A 25 -32.45 -27.79 -5.74
N LEU A 26 -31.95 -28.97 -6.13
CA LEU A 26 -31.82 -29.32 -7.53
C LEU A 26 -33.20 -29.32 -8.23
N ASP A 27 -34.22 -29.85 -7.57
CA ASP A 27 -35.60 -29.85 -8.07
C ASP A 27 -36.17 -28.43 -8.24
N ILE A 28 -35.89 -27.53 -7.30
CA ILE A 28 -36.27 -26.10 -7.39
C ILE A 28 -35.55 -25.40 -8.54
N VAL A 29 -34.24 -25.63 -8.71
CA VAL A 29 -33.46 -25.02 -9.81
C VAL A 29 -33.98 -25.48 -11.17
N ILE A 30 -34.41 -26.74 -11.29
CA ILE A 30 -34.87 -27.33 -12.54
C ILE A 30 -36.32 -26.91 -12.85
N ASN A 31 -37.21 -26.90 -11.86
CA ASN A 31 -38.65 -26.71 -12.08
C ASN A 31 -39.15 -25.27 -11.84
N GLU A 32 -38.39 -24.44 -11.13
CA GLU A 32 -38.76 -23.06 -10.78
C GLU A 32 -37.57 -22.09 -10.99
N PRO A 33 -37.20 -21.76 -12.25
CA PRO A 33 -36.03 -20.94 -12.56
C PRO A 33 -36.11 -19.51 -12.00
N GLN A 34 -37.31 -18.98 -11.76
CA GLN A 34 -37.54 -17.70 -11.07
C GLN A 34 -37.06 -17.68 -9.60
N SER A 35 -36.83 -18.85 -9.01
CA SER A 35 -36.36 -19.01 -7.63
C SER A 35 -34.84 -18.94 -7.51
N ILE A 36 -34.11 -18.75 -8.62
CA ILE A 36 -32.65 -18.74 -8.66
C ILE A 36 -32.05 -17.53 -7.92
N ASP A 37 -32.70 -16.37 -7.98
CA ASP A 37 -32.25 -15.17 -7.25
C ASP A 37 -32.26 -15.43 -5.74
N SER A 38 -33.31 -16.09 -5.24
CA SER A 38 -33.38 -16.51 -3.84
C SER A 38 -32.34 -17.55 -3.44
N ILE A 39 -31.76 -18.33 -4.37
CA ILE A 39 -30.66 -19.26 -4.10
C ILE A 39 -29.35 -18.51 -3.89
N TYR A 40 -29.12 -17.45 -4.67
CA TYR A 40 -27.98 -16.55 -4.49
C TYR A 40 -28.12 -15.73 -3.20
N ASP A 41 -29.30 -15.16 -2.95
CA ASP A 41 -29.57 -14.36 -1.74
C ASP A 41 -29.37 -15.14 -0.43
N ASN A 42 -29.52 -16.46 -0.46
CA ASN A 42 -29.35 -17.34 0.70
C ASN A 42 -27.99 -18.06 0.76
N ASP A 43 -27.00 -17.62 -0.04
CA ASP A 43 -25.63 -18.16 -0.06
C ASP A 43 -25.56 -19.69 -0.23
N VAL A 44 -26.55 -20.28 -0.90
CA VAL A 44 -26.60 -21.73 -1.13
C VAL A 44 -25.41 -22.17 -1.98
N VAL A 45 -25.01 -21.33 -2.94
CA VAL A 45 -23.86 -21.57 -3.83
C VAL A 45 -22.54 -21.59 -3.04
N GLY A 46 -22.34 -20.69 -2.08
CA GLY A 46 -21.15 -20.68 -1.22
C GLY A 46 -21.09 -21.92 -0.32
N ILE A 47 -22.23 -22.35 0.22
CA ILE A 47 -22.35 -23.59 1.01
C ILE A 47 -22.02 -24.82 0.16
N LEU A 48 -22.54 -24.92 -1.06
CA LEU A 48 -22.25 -26.01 -2.00
C LEU A 48 -20.77 -26.06 -2.38
N ASN A 49 -20.15 -24.90 -2.64
CA ASN A 49 -18.72 -24.80 -2.93
C ASN A 49 -17.88 -25.28 -1.73
N LYS A 50 -18.31 -24.99 -0.51
CA LYS A 50 -17.66 -25.50 0.71
C LYS A 50 -17.79 -27.02 0.86
N PHE A 51 -18.91 -27.63 0.42
CA PHE A 51 -19.06 -29.09 0.41
C PHE A 51 -18.19 -29.79 -0.62
N ILE A 52 -17.93 -29.16 -1.76
CA ILE A 52 -16.96 -29.66 -2.74
C ILE A 52 -15.53 -29.61 -2.15
N GLY A 53 -15.25 -28.64 -1.27
CA GLY A 53 -13.95 -28.43 -0.63
C GLY A 53 -13.67 -29.18 0.68
N ILE A 54 -14.64 -29.90 1.27
CA ILE A 54 -14.47 -30.63 2.55
C ILE A 54 -14.96 -32.07 2.41
N ILE A 55 -14.27 -32.85 1.57
CA ILE A 55 -14.27 -34.31 1.68
C ILE A 55 -12.81 -34.74 1.65
N ASP A 56 -12.34 -35.27 2.78
CA ASP A 56 -10.95 -35.64 3.08
C ASP A 56 -10.18 -36.24 1.89
N ILE A 57 -9.16 -35.50 1.48
CA ILE A 57 -8.36 -35.68 0.25
C ILE A 57 -7.41 -36.89 0.35
N GLY A 58 -7.19 -37.45 1.54
CA GLY A 58 -6.29 -38.60 1.74
C GLY A 58 -6.84 -39.96 1.30
N GLU A 59 -8.09 -40.29 1.65
CA GLU A 59 -8.63 -41.63 1.38
C GLU A 59 -9.27 -41.80 -0.02
N VAL A 60 -9.71 -40.69 -0.63
CA VAL A 60 -10.47 -40.73 -1.88
C VAL A 60 -9.58 -40.96 -3.10
N TYR A 61 -8.35 -40.43 -3.13
CA TYR A 61 -7.45 -40.63 -4.28
C TYR A 61 -6.93 -42.07 -4.38
N SER A 62 -6.62 -42.72 -3.25
CA SER A 62 -6.18 -44.13 -3.23
C SER A 62 -7.28 -45.11 -3.68
N LYS A 63 -8.53 -44.91 -3.23
CA LYS A 63 -9.67 -45.70 -3.72
C LYS A 63 -9.95 -45.45 -5.21
N LYS A 64 -9.86 -44.20 -5.68
CA LYS A 64 -10.02 -43.86 -7.11
C LYS A 64 -8.89 -44.38 -7.99
N GLU A 65 -7.66 -44.42 -7.51
CA GLU A 65 -6.51 -44.98 -8.23
C GLU A 65 -6.67 -46.50 -8.42
N ASN A 66 -6.99 -47.22 -7.35
CA ASN A 66 -7.23 -48.66 -7.44
C ASN A 66 -8.43 -48.99 -8.32
N GLN A 67 -9.51 -48.21 -8.23
CA GLN A 67 -10.67 -48.34 -9.12
C GLN A 67 -10.32 -48.03 -10.58
N SER A 68 -9.51 -47.00 -10.84
CA SER A 68 -9.08 -46.64 -12.20
C SER A 68 -8.15 -47.70 -12.80
N LYS A 69 -7.22 -48.26 -12.00
CA LYS A 69 -6.35 -49.36 -12.41
C LYS A 69 -7.16 -50.63 -12.68
N SER A 70 -8.05 -51.03 -11.78
CA SER A 70 -8.91 -52.20 -11.96
C SER A 70 -9.88 -52.02 -13.14
N GLY A 71 -10.44 -50.83 -13.32
CA GLY A 71 -11.36 -50.53 -14.42
C GLY A 71 -10.67 -50.53 -15.79
N SER A 72 -9.49 -49.91 -15.91
CA SER A 72 -8.71 -49.96 -17.16
C SER A 72 -8.21 -51.38 -17.45
N LYS A 73 -7.82 -52.15 -16.43
CA LYS A 73 -7.46 -53.56 -16.60
C LYS A 73 -8.62 -54.42 -17.07
N ALA A 74 -9.79 -54.30 -16.43
CA ALA A 74 -11.00 -55.02 -16.85
C ALA A 74 -11.43 -54.62 -18.28
N LEU A 75 -11.28 -53.34 -18.65
CA LEU A 75 -11.56 -52.90 -20.01
C LEU A 75 -10.56 -53.47 -21.02
N CYS A 76 -9.27 -53.57 -20.67
CA CYS A 76 -8.30 -54.29 -21.51
C CYS A 76 -8.73 -55.74 -21.70
N GLU A 77 -9.00 -56.48 -20.62
CA GLU A 77 -9.43 -57.90 -20.65
C GLU A 77 -10.67 -58.08 -21.54
N LEU A 78 -11.69 -57.21 -21.40
CA LEU A 78 -12.89 -57.24 -22.23
C LEU A 78 -12.62 -56.97 -23.72
N VAL A 79 -11.66 -56.09 -24.03
CA VAL A 79 -11.22 -55.80 -25.41
C VAL A 79 -10.44 -56.98 -26.00
N GLU A 80 -9.68 -57.72 -25.18
CA GLU A 80 -8.97 -58.92 -25.66
C GLU A 80 -9.95 -60.07 -25.93
N GLU A 81 -10.95 -60.26 -25.05
CA GLU A 81 -11.86 -61.41 -25.10
C GLU A 81 -13.04 -61.23 -26.08
N ASN A 82 -13.47 -60.00 -26.37
CA ASN A 82 -14.70 -59.74 -27.12
C ASN A 82 -14.51 -58.77 -28.29
N SER A 83 -14.48 -59.32 -29.51
CA SER A 83 -14.35 -58.55 -30.75
C SER A 83 -15.46 -57.51 -30.97
N LYS A 84 -16.69 -57.77 -30.50
CA LYS A 84 -17.79 -56.81 -30.61
C LYS A 84 -17.61 -55.60 -29.71
N ILE A 85 -17.07 -55.79 -28.50
CA ILE A 85 -16.76 -54.70 -27.58
C ILE A 85 -15.65 -53.82 -28.17
N ARG A 86 -14.63 -54.46 -28.75
CA ARG A 86 -13.55 -53.77 -29.47
C ARG A 86 -14.07 -52.95 -30.66
N GLU A 87 -14.86 -53.54 -31.56
CA GLU A 87 -15.47 -52.83 -32.70
C GLU A 87 -16.36 -51.67 -32.24
N THR A 88 -17.10 -51.87 -31.15
CA THR A 88 -17.91 -50.82 -30.52
C THR A 88 -17.04 -49.69 -30.00
N LEU A 89 -15.94 -49.96 -29.27
CA LEU A 89 -15.06 -48.91 -28.75
C LEU A 89 -14.40 -48.10 -29.88
N ILE A 90 -13.99 -48.76 -30.96
CA ILE A 90 -13.39 -48.11 -32.13
C ILE A 90 -14.41 -47.20 -32.83
N SER A 91 -15.66 -47.65 -33.00
CA SER A 91 -16.70 -46.91 -33.72
C SER A 91 -17.42 -45.84 -32.87
N THR A 92 -17.49 -46.01 -31.55
CA THR A 92 -18.21 -45.10 -30.63
C THR A 92 -17.42 -43.86 -30.21
N GLY A 93 -16.24 -43.63 -30.81
CA GLY A 93 -15.44 -42.44 -30.56
C GLY A 93 -14.65 -42.48 -29.25
N PHE A 94 -14.39 -43.67 -28.69
CA PHE A 94 -13.57 -43.83 -27.49
C PHE A 94 -12.19 -43.19 -27.66
N ILE A 95 -11.58 -43.32 -28.84
CA ILE A 95 -10.25 -42.77 -29.14
C ILE A 95 -10.28 -41.23 -29.14
N GLN A 96 -11.35 -40.61 -29.64
CA GLN A 96 -11.59 -39.17 -29.56
C GLN A 96 -11.78 -38.71 -28.10
N LEU A 97 -12.47 -39.52 -27.29
CA LEU A 97 -12.65 -39.23 -25.87
C LEU A 97 -11.31 -39.30 -25.11
N VAL A 98 -10.45 -40.26 -25.45
CA VAL A 98 -9.08 -40.33 -24.93
C VAL A 98 -8.26 -39.11 -25.36
N LEU A 99 -8.34 -38.71 -26.65
CA LEU A 99 -7.66 -37.52 -27.16
C LEU A 99 -8.02 -36.27 -26.34
N HIS A 100 -9.31 -35.99 -26.20
CA HIS A 100 -9.80 -34.84 -25.46
C HIS A 100 -9.39 -34.90 -23.97
N SER A 101 -9.44 -36.09 -23.36
CA SER A 101 -9.02 -36.31 -21.98
C SER A 101 -7.52 -36.08 -21.75
N LEU A 102 -6.69 -36.36 -22.75
CA LEU A 102 -5.24 -36.11 -22.70
C LEU A 102 -4.89 -34.64 -23.01
N GLN A 103 -5.65 -33.95 -23.88
CA GLN A 103 -5.42 -32.56 -24.29
C GLN A 103 -5.87 -31.50 -23.29
N GLN A 104 -6.74 -31.80 -22.33
CA GLN A 104 -7.21 -30.83 -21.31
C GLN A 104 -6.11 -30.37 -20.32
N GLN A 105 -4.83 -30.47 -20.69
CA GLN A 105 -3.75 -29.83 -19.97
C GLN A 105 -3.84 -28.31 -20.14
N THR A 106 -4.14 -27.64 -19.03
CA THR A 106 -3.97 -26.21 -18.78
C THR A 106 -5.04 -25.28 -19.35
N VAL A 107 -6.14 -25.12 -18.62
CA VAL A 107 -6.79 -23.80 -18.58
C VAL A 107 -6.03 -22.98 -17.55
N LYS A 108 -5.05 -22.19 -17.98
CA LYS A 108 -4.57 -21.06 -17.17
C LYS A 108 -5.67 -20.01 -17.20
N ILE A 109 -6.58 -20.06 -16.23
CA ILE A 109 -7.49 -18.93 -16.00
C ILE A 109 -6.61 -17.82 -15.40
N GLN A 110 -6.21 -16.86 -16.22
CA GLN A 110 -5.84 -15.54 -15.71
C GLN A 110 -7.15 -14.89 -15.27
N THR A 111 -7.45 -14.95 -13.98
CA THR A 111 -8.40 -14.02 -13.40
C THR A 111 -7.74 -12.65 -13.37
N LEU A 112 -8.28 -11.71 -14.16
CA LEU A 112 -8.11 -10.28 -13.95
C LEU A 112 -8.58 -9.98 -12.52
N ASP A 113 -7.65 -9.85 -11.58
CA ASP A 113 -7.76 -9.03 -10.37
C ASP A 113 -6.57 -9.31 -9.45
N SER A 114 -5.48 -8.55 -9.63
CA SER A 114 -4.57 -8.16 -8.53
C SER A 114 -3.46 -7.25 -9.05
N LEU A 115 -3.77 -5.96 -9.18
CA LEU A 115 -2.77 -4.91 -9.03
C LEU A 115 -2.59 -4.63 -7.53
N SER A 116 -1.37 -4.93 -7.06
CA SER A 116 -0.62 -4.26 -5.98
C SER A 116 -1.25 -4.09 -4.57
N LEU A 117 -0.62 -4.69 -3.55
CA LEU A 117 0.19 -3.96 -2.54
C LEU A 117 0.69 -4.85 -1.37
N SER A 118 1.99 -4.70 -1.10
CA SER A 118 2.71 -4.91 0.17
C SER A 118 3.07 -6.32 0.68
N SER A 119 4.32 -6.35 1.16
CA SER A 119 5.06 -7.39 1.87
C SER A 119 4.39 -7.88 3.16
N SER A 120 4.37 -9.20 3.35
CA SER A 120 4.77 -9.85 4.60
C SER A 120 4.88 -11.34 4.35
N GLU A 121 6.00 -11.93 4.78
CA GLU A 121 6.14 -13.37 4.98
C GLU A 121 4.98 -13.86 5.85
N ASN A 122 4.15 -14.75 5.31
CA ASN A 122 3.35 -15.71 6.06
C ASN A 122 2.91 -16.80 5.08
N ASP A 123 3.21 -18.04 5.44
CA ASP A 123 2.81 -19.27 4.77
C ASP A 123 1.36 -19.20 4.29
N THR A 124 1.18 -19.03 3.00
CA THR A 124 -0.09 -19.28 2.33
C THR A 124 0.19 -20.31 1.26
N GLU A 125 -0.20 -21.57 1.53
CA GLU A 125 -0.23 -22.62 0.52
C GLU A 125 -1.01 -22.08 -0.68
N ILE A 126 -0.29 -21.82 -1.78
CA ILE A 126 -0.92 -21.62 -3.07
C ILE A 126 -1.58 -22.96 -3.41
N VAL A 127 -2.87 -23.09 -3.11
CA VAL A 127 -3.67 -24.24 -3.53
C VAL A 127 -3.79 -24.15 -5.05
N GLN A 128 -2.82 -24.74 -5.74
CA GLN A 128 -2.92 -25.05 -7.15
C GLN A 128 -4.06 -26.05 -7.32
N PHE A 129 -5.23 -25.58 -7.77
CA PHE A 129 -6.24 -26.47 -8.33
C PHE A 129 -5.74 -26.98 -9.68
N ASP A 130 -4.87 -27.98 -9.63
CA ASP A 130 -4.46 -28.71 -10.82
C ASP A 130 -5.63 -29.60 -11.26
N ARG A 131 -6.41 -29.12 -12.24
CA ARG A 131 -7.37 -29.94 -12.99
C ARG A 131 -6.68 -30.92 -13.95
N SER A 132 -5.36 -31.13 -13.85
CA SER A 132 -4.71 -32.14 -14.68
C SER A 132 -5.22 -33.54 -14.29
N MET A 133 -5.66 -34.30 -15.30
CA MET A 133 -6.05 -35.69 -15.11
C MET A 133 -4.88 -36.46 -14.46
N PRO A 134 -5.11 -37.18 -13.34
CA PRO A 134 -4.04 -37.87 -12.65
C PRO A 134 -3.28 -38.85 -13.55
N THR A 135 -1.96 -38.95 -13.37
CA THR A 135 -1.07 -39.77 -14.20
C THR A 135 -1.53 -41.23 -14.31
N PHE A 136 -2.12 -41.80 -13.27
CA PHE A 136 -2.65 -43.18 -13.29
C PHE A 136 -3.85 -43.36 -14.22
N VAL A 137 -4.69 -42.33 -14.41
CA VAL A 137 -5.82 -42.37 -15.36
C VAL A 137 -5.29 -42.24 -16.79
N LYS A 138 -4.36 -41.31 -17.03
CA LYS A 138 -3.64 -41.18 -18.32
C LYS A 138 -3.00 -42.51 -18.74
N MET A 139 -2.36 -43.18 -17.78
CA MET A 139 -1.75 -44.50 -17.97
C MET A 139 -2.78 -45.58 -18.34
N GLY A 140 -3.89 -45.63 -17.63
CA GLY A 140 -4.96 -46.60 -17.85
C GLY A 140 -5.60 -46.44 -19.24
N LEU A 141 -5.88 -45.21 -19.66
CA LEU A 141 -6.42 -44.92 -20.98
C LEU A 141 -5.45 -45.30 -22.10
N LEU A 142 -4.16 -44.96 -21.96
CA LEU A 142 -3.14 -45.35 -22.95
C LEU A 142 -2.95 -46.86 -23.02
N ASN A 143 -3.14 -47.62 -21.93
CA ASN A 143 -3.11 -49.08 -21.96
C ASN A 143 -4.25 -49.67 -22.79
N VAL A 144 -5.46 -49.13 -22.63
CA VAL A 144 -6.62 -49.59 -23.39
C VAL A 144 -6.44 -49.27 -24.87
N VAL A 145 -5.95 -48.08 -25.21
CA VAL A 145 -5.63 -47.72 -26.60
C VAL A 145 -4.53 -48.61 -27.17
N LEU A 146 -3.46 -48.88 -26.40
CA LEU A 146 -2.40 -49.79 -26.80
C LEU A 146 -2.95 -51.17 -27.15
N LYS A 147 -3.92 -51.65 -26.37
CA LYS A 147 -4.56 -52.94 -26.63
C LYS A 147 -5.49 -52.92 -27.82
N LEU A 148 -6.24 -51.84 -28.03
CA LEU A 148 -7.09 -51.66 -29.22
C LEU A 148 -6.26 -51.64 -30.50
N VAL A 149 -5.08 -51.02 -30.45
CA VAL A 149 -4.14 -50.86 -31.58
C VAL A 149 -3.35 -52.14 -31.91
N GLU A 150 -3.48 -53.22 -31.12
CA GLU A 150 -2.92 -54.53 -31.51
C GLU A 150 -3.63 -55.14 -32.73
N ASP A 151 -4.84 -54.70 -33.04
CA ASP A 151 -5.58 -55.07 -34.26
C ASP A 151 -5.57 -53.92 -35.28
N ASP A 152 -5.38 -54.25 -36.55
CA ASP A 152 -5.19 -53.27 -37.64
C ASP A 152 -6.37 -52.27 -37.80
N GLU A 153 -7.56 -52.65 -37.33
CA GLU A 153 -8.79 -51.85 -37.45
C GLU A 153 -8.76 -50.56 -36.60
N ALA A 154 -8.04 -50.55 -35.48
CA ALA A 154 -7.93 -49.39 -34.60
C ALA A 154 -6.79 -48.43 -34.97
N LEU A 155 -5.90 -48.84 -35.88
CA LEU A 155 -4.72 -48.05 -36.28
C LEU A 155 -5.10 -46.69 -36.88
N LYS A 156 -6.02 -46.68 -37.85
CA LYS A 156 -6.46 -45.44 -38.51
C LYS A 156 -7.12 -44.49 -37.53
N PRO A 157 -8.10 -44.91 -36.71
CA PRO A 157 -8.68 -44.04 -35.68
C PRO A 157 -7.66 -43.56 -34.65
N ALA A 158 -6.67 -44.38 -34.26
CA ALA A 158 -5.64 -44.02 -33.29
C ALA A 158 -4.60 -43.00 -33.80
N SER A 159 -4.47 -42.81 -35.12
CA SER A 159 -3.58 -41.79 -35.70
C SER A 159 -3.85 -40.36 -35.20
N ILE A 160 -5.10 -40.06 -34.80
CA ILE A 160 -5.46 -38.75 -34.25
C ILE A 160 -4.74 -38.44 -32.92
N LEU A 161 -4.27 -39.47 -32.23
CA LEU A 161 -3.53 -39.32 -30.96
C LEU A 161 -2.05 -38.98 -31.18
N VAL A 162 -1.50 -39.12 -32.40
CA VAL A 162 -0.07 -38.91 -32.69
C VAL A 162 0.45 -37.57 -32.17
N PRO A 163 -0.20 -36.41 -32.43
CA PRO A 163 0.30 -35.12 -31.93
C PRO A 163 0.41 -35.06 -30.40
N VAL A 164 -0.56 -35.65 -29.69
CA VAL A 164 -0.61 -35.67 -28.23
C VAL A 164 0.38 -36.67 -27.65
N LEU A 165 0.60 -37.80 -28.33
CA LEU A 165 1.62 -38.77 -27.94
C LEU A 165 3.04 -38.21 -28.12
N GLU A 166 3.30 -37.40 -29.15
CA GLU A 166 4.56 -36.68 -29.34
C GLU A 166 4.78 -35.64 -28.24
N GLU A 167 3.75 -34.88 -27.87
CA GLU A 167 3.79 -33.95 -26.75
C GLU A 167 4.07 -34.67 -25.42
N ILE A 168 3.37 -35.79 -25.15
CA ILE A 168 3.62 -36.62 -23.96
C ILE A 168 5.04 -37.20 -23.98
N LYS A 169 5.59 -37.59 -25.14
CA LYS A 169 6.96 -38.10 -25.27
C LYS A 169 8.02 -37.04 -24.87
N ILE A 170 7.75 -35.77 -25.12
CA ILE A 170 8.64 -34.65 -24.77
C ILE A 170 8.43 -34.26 -23.29
N ASN A 171 7.18 -34.18 -22.83
CA ASN A 171 6.80 -33.51 -21.58
C ASN A 171 6.57 -34.44 -20.38
N SER A 172 6.52 -35.77 -20.54
CA SER A 172 6.17 -36.69 -19.43
C SER A 172 7.34 -37.51 -18.86
N GLU A 173 7.18 -37.93 -17.60
CA GLU A 173 8.15 -38.77 -16.89
C GLU A 173 7.99 -40.28 -17.19
N ASN A 174 9.14 -40.94 -17.33
CA ASN A 174 9.40 -42.38 -17.32
C ASN A 174 8.32 -43.29 -17.96
N GLN A 175 7.31 -43.70 -17.20
CA GLN A 175 6.36 -44.72 -17.62
C GLN A 175 5.38 -44.23 -18.69
N LEU A 176 4.92 -42.98 -18.60
CA LEU A 176 3.96 -42.42 -19.56
C LEU A 176 4.65 -42.19 -20.91
N LYS A 177 5.89 -41.70 -20.85
CA LYS A 177 6.80 -41.54 -22.00
C LYS A 177 7.10 -42.85 -22.70
N ASN A 178 7.36 -43.93 -21.96
CA ASN A 178 7.65 -45.24 -22.55
C ASN A 178 6.42 -45.83 -23.26
N LYS A 179 5.21 -45.66 -22.71
CA LYS A 179 3.98 -46.09 -23.37
C LYS A 179 3.64 -45.26 -24.60
N ALA A 180 3.80 -43.95 -24.53
CA ALA A 180 3.63 -43.08 -25.68
C ALA A 180 4.61 -43.45 -26.82
N LYS A 181 5.88 -43.74 -26.49
CA LYS A 181 6.86 -44.25 -27.47
C LYS A 181 6.44 -45.58 -28.08
N LYS A 182 5.92 -46.52 -27.28
CA LYS A 182 5.46 -47.83 -27.77
C LYS A 182 4.27 -47.70 -28.73
N LEU A 183 3.28 -46.88 -28.37
CA LEU A 183 2.14 -46.55 -29.22
C LEU A 183 2.58 -45.88 -30.53
N LEU A 184 3.45 -44.88 -30.46
CA LEU A 184 4.01 -44.22 -31.65
C LEU A 184 4.76 -45.21 -32.54
N SER A 185 5.53 -46.14 -31.96
CA SER A 185 6.24 -47.14 -32.74
C SER A 185 5.30 -48.11 -33.47
N GLN A 186 4.18 -48.53 -32.86
CA GLN A 186 3.19 -49.40 -33.51
C GLN A 186 2.46 -48.65 -34.63
N LEU A 187 1.97 -47.44 -34.35
CA LEU A 187 1.32 -46.59 -35.36
C LEU A 187 2.24 -46.25 -36.55
N SER A 188 3.56 -46.15 -36.31
CA SER A 188 4.55 -45.94 -37.38
C SER A 188 4.93 -47.21 -38.15
N ALA A 189 4.91 -48.38 -37.49
CA ALA A 189 5.32 -49.65 -38.08
C ALA A 189 4.27 -50.23 -39.06
N GLU A 190 2.99 -49.95 -38.83
CA GLU A 190 1.87 -50.49 -39.61
C GLU A 190 1.29 -49.51 -40.66
N GLY A 191 2.08 -48.50 -41.08
CA GLY A 191 1.86 -47.84 -42.38
C GLY A 191 0.91 -46.64 -42.42
N ILE A 192 0.95 -45.72 -41.44
CA ILE A 192 0.31 -44.39 -41.55
C ILE A 192 1.33 -43.29 -41.92
N SER A 193 2.59 -43.63 -42.23
CA SER A 193 3.64 -42.63 -42.48
C SER A 193 3.82 -42.15 -43.92
N ASP A 194 3.37 -42.90 -44.94
CA ASP A 194 3.83 -42.61 -46.31
C ASP A 194 2.90 -41.76 -47.20
N GLU A 195 1.66 -41.49 -46.80
CA GLU A 195 0.76 -40.66 -47.64
C GLU A 195 0.88 -39.15 -47.41
N GLN A 196 1.53 -38.68 -46.33
CA GLN A 196 1.70 -37.24 -46.09
C GLN A 196 2.92 -36.64 -46.80
N SER A 197 3.82 -37.44 -47.36
CA SER A 197 5.12 -36.92 -47.84
C SER A 197 5.00 -35.95 -49.04
N GLN A 198 3.94 -36.04 -49.86
CA GLN A 198 3.80 -35.21 -51.07
C GLN A 198 3.03 -33.89 -50.90
N GLN A 199 2.50 -33.56 -49.71
CA GLN A 199 1.92 -32.24 -49.42
C GLN A 199 2.83 -31.34 -48.54
N THR A 200 3.96 -31.84 -48.06
CA THR A 200 4.61 -31.23 -46.89
C THR A 200 5.61 -30.12 -47.14
N GLU A 201 6.23 -30.01 -48.32
CA GLU A 201 7.31 -29.02 -48.51
C GLU A 201 6.75 -27.61 -48.75
N THR A 202 5.77 -27.49 -49.66
CA THR A 202 5.19 -26.18 -50.00
C THR A 202 4.31 -25.56 -48.90
N GLU A 203 3.66 -26.38 -48.05
CA GLU A 203 2.91 -25.87 -46.89
C GLU A 203 3.81 -25.51 -45.72
N LYS A 204 4.88 -26.28 -45.47
CA LYS A 204 5.91 -25.91 -44.50
C LYS A 204 6.58 -24.59 -44.90
N ASP A 205 6.90 -24.40 -46.18
CA ASP A 205 7.46 -23.14 -46.68
C ASP A 205 6.51 -21.95 -46.52
N LYS A 206 5.21 -22.14 -46.78
CA LYS A 206 4.20 -21.11 -46.52
C LYS A 206 4.07 -20.79 -45.02
N LYS A 207 4.13 -21.80 -44.16
CA LYS A 207 4.11 -21.64 -42.70
C LYS A 207 5.36 -20.90 -42.20
N ILE A 208 6.53 -21.25 -42.72
CA ILE A 208 7.82 -20.60 -42.41
C ILE A 208 7.77 -19.14 -42.84
N LYS A 209 7.30 -18.85 -44.06
CA LYS A 209 7.14 -17.47 -44.53
C LYS A 209 6.20 -16.67 -43.63
N TYR A 210 5.04 -17.23 -43.29
CA TYR A 210 4.08 -16.57 -42.39
C TYR A 210 4.65 -16.32 -40.99
N LEU A 211 5.40 -17.27 -40.43
CA LEU A 211 6.05 -17.12 -39.13
C LEU A 211 7.15 -16.06 -39.16
N ASN A 212 7.96 -16.02 -40.22
CA ASN A 212 8.98 -14.98 -40.41
C ASN A 212 8.34 -13.59 -40.53
N ASP A 213 7.28 -13.44 -41.33
CA ASP A 213 6.54 -12.17 -41.44
C ASP A 213 5.96 -11.73 -40.08
N GLN A 214 5.56 -12.67 -39.23
CA GLN A 214 5.07 -12.37 -37.88
C GLN A 214 6.20 -12.02 -36.90
N ILE A 215 7.38 -12.63 -37.03
CA ILE A 215 8.57 -12.30 -36.26
C ILE A 215 9.03 -10.88 -36.61
N ASP A 216 9.14 -10.56 -37.91
CA ASP A 216 9.54 -9.23 -38.38
C ASP A 216 8.63 -8.12 -37.83
N ARG A 217 7.31 -8.38 -37.80
CA ARG A 217 6.34 -7.44 -37.21
C ARG A 217 6.54 -7.27 -35.71
N LYS A 218 6.82 -8.35 -34.98
CA LYS A 218 7.07 -8.30 -33.54
C LYS A 218 8.39 -7.61 -33.22
N ASP A 219 9.43 -7.87 -34.00
CA ASP A 219 10.73 -7.22 -33.85
C ASP A 219 10.62 -5.72 -34.12
N GLU A 220 9.82 -5.32 -35.12
CA GLU A 220 9.52 -3.91 -35.36
C GLU A 220 8.73 -3.25 -34.21
N GLN A 221 7.81 -3.97 -33.57
CA GLN A 221 7.13 -3.48 -32.37
C GLN A 221 8.09 -3.35 -31.19
N ILE A 222 8.96 -4.34 -30.96
CA ILE A 222 9.97 -4.30 -29.91
C ILE A 222 10.92 -3.11 -30.12
N ARG A 223 11.34 -2.86 -31.37
CA ARG A 223 12.19 -1.72 -31.73
C ARG A 223 11.54 -0.40 -31.30
N ARG A 224 10.28 -0.19 -31.69
CA ARG A 224 9.51 1.02 -31.32
C ARG A 224 9.31 1.17 -29.82
N ILE A 225 8.96 0.10 -29.12
CA ILE A 225 8.81 0.12 -27.65
C ILE A 225 10.14 0.45 -26.96
N ASN A 226 11.26 -0.10 -27.44
CA ASN A 226 12.58 0.22 -26.88
C ASN A 226 12.97 1.68 -27.15
N GLU A 227 12.67 2.24 -28.33
CA GLU A 227 12.90 3.65 -28.62
C GLU A 227 12.08 4.57 -27.72
N GLU A 228 10.79 4.27 -27.50
CA GLU A 228 9.94 5.02 -26.56
C GLU A 228 10.43 4.88 -25.12
N LYS A 229 10.80 3.67 -24.70
CA LYS A 229 11.36 3.42 -23.36
C LYS A 229 12.63 4.25 -23.14
N ASN A 230 13.54 4.30 -24.12
CA ASN A 230 14.77 5.07 -23.99
C ASN A 230 14.48 6.56 -23.85
N LYS A 231 13.54 7.11 -24.63
CA LYS A 231 13.10 8.51 -24.47
C LYS A 231 12.53 8.78 -23.07
N LEU A 232 11.69 7.89 -22.56
CA LEU A 232 11.15 8.03 -21.20
C LEU A 232 12.25 7.96 -20.12
N VAL A 233 13.27 7.11 -20.32
CA VAL A 233 14.40 7.02 -19.40
C VAL A 233 15.21 8.31 -19.40
N ASP A 234 15.46 8.90 -20.57
CA ASP A 234 16.18 10.18 -20.68
C ASP A 234 15.37 11.33 -20.04
N GLU A 235 14.05 11.39 -20.27
CA GLU A 235 13.16 12.37 -19.63
C GLU A 235 13.10 12.20 -18.10
N LEU A 236 13.04 10.96 -17.60
CA LEU A 236 13.08 10.70 -16.16
C LEU A 236 14.42 11.12 -15.55
N SER A 237 15.54 10.88 -16.23
CA SER A 237 16.87 11.29 -15.77
C SER A 237 16.97 12.81 -15.66
N GLN A 238 16.49 13.55 -16.66
CA GLN A 238 16.49 15.01 -16.63
C GLN A 238 15.61 15.56 -15.50
N ASN A 239 14.42 15.00 -15.32
CA ASN A 239 13.50 15.43 -14.27
C ASN A 239 14.03 15.10 -12.85
N GLU A 240 14.80 14.01 -12.71
CA GLU A 240 15.49 13.68 -11.46
C GLU A 240 16.61 14.68 -11.15
N GLU A 241 17.40 15.08 -12.15
CA GLU A 241 18.41 16.14 -12.01
C GLU A 241 17.78 17.49 -11.63
N GLU A 242 16.70 17.89 -12.30
CA GLU A 242 15.96 19.12 -11.97
C GLU A 242 15.40 19.10 -10.54
N LYS A 243 14.87 17.94 -10.10
CA LYS A 243 14.41 17.76 -8.72
C LYS A 243 15.54 17.89 -7.71
N ASN A 244 16.70 17.33 -8.00
CA ASN A 244 17.85 17.41 -7.12
C ASN A 244 18.35 18.85 -6.99
N MET A 245 18.43 19.58 -8.10
CA MET A 245 18.78 21.00 -8.11
C MET A 245 17.78 21.83 -7.27
N LEU A 246 16.48 21.58 -7.43
CA LEU A 246 15.45 22.27 -6.65
C LEU A 246 15.53 21.94 -5.15
N CYS A 247 15.81 20.67 -4.79
CA CYS A 247 16.01 20.27 -3.41
C CYS A 247 17.22 20.99 -2.77
N GLU A 248 18.34 21.11 -3.49
CA GLU A 248 19.52 21.84 -3.01
C GLU A 248 19.21 23.33 -2.81
N GLU A 249 18.45 23.95 -3.71
CA GLU A 249 18.04 25.35 -3.57
C GLU A 249 17.14 25.56 -2.35
N LEU A 250 16.17 24.65 -2.12
CA LEU A 250 15.29 24.70 -0.95
C LEU A 250 16.05 24.52 0.38
N ILE A 251 17.10 23.69 0.39
CA ILE A 251 17.96 23.53 1.57
C ILE A 251 18.68 24.85 1.88
N LYS A 252 19.28 25.48 0.88
CA LYS A 252 19.97 26.78 1.06
C LYS A 252 19.00 27.87 1.53
N GLU A 253 17.81 27.95 0.93
CA GLU A 253 16.80 28.95 1.34
C GLU A 253 16.34 28.71 2.79
N ARG A 254 16.29 27.45 3.24
CA ARG A 254 15.97 27.11 4.63
C ARG A 254 17.06 27.55 5.59
N GLU A 255 18.32 27.25 5.27
CA GLU A 255 19.48 27.65 6.07
C GLU A 255 19.55 29.19 6.21
N GLU A 256 19.37 29.92 5.11
CA GLU A 256 19.33 31.40 5.14
C GLU A 256 18.17 31.93 6.02
N LYS A 257 17.00 31.28 5.99
CA LYS A 257 15.87 31.67 6.83
C LYS A 257 16.14 31.39 8.32
N GLU A 258 16.81 30.29 8.64
CA GLU A 258 17.20 29.95 10.00
C GLU A 258 18.22 30.96 10.54
N ASP A 259 19.22 31.34 9.74
CA ASP A 259 20.19 32.39 10.10
C ASP A 259 19.52 33.75 10.33
N GLN A 260 18.60 34.15 9.44
CA GLN A 260 17.82 35.38 9.61
C GLN A 260 16.94 35.36 10.85
N GLN A 261 16.39 34.19 11.21
CA GLN A 261 15.60 34.05 12.42
C GLN A 261 16.48 34.21 13.66
N TYR A 262 17.65 33.57 13.67
CA TYR A 262 18.62 33.69 14.76
C TYR A 262 19.06 35.14 14.97
N GLU A 263 19.36 35.88 13.90
CA GLU A 263 19.68 37.31 14.00
C GLU A 263 18.52 38.15 14.57
N LYS A 264 17.28 37.84 14.18
CA LYS A 264 16.09 38.54 14.71
C LYS A 264 15.89 38.26 16.19
N GLU A 265 16.13 37.03 16.64
CA GLU A 265 16.05 36.65 18.04
C GLU A 265 17.09 37.41 18.87
N GLN A 266 18.35 37.48 18.43
CA GLN A 266 19.37 38.28 19.12
C GLN A 266 19.01 39.76 19.19
N LYS A 267 18.53 40.36 18.09
CA LYS A 267 18.09 41.78 18.10
C LYS A 267 16.92 42.02 19.05
N ASN A 268 16.02 41.05 19.20
CA ASN A 268 14.91 41.15 20.14
C ASN A 268 15.38 41.04 21.59
N GLU A 269 16.32 40.14 21.89
CA GLU A 269 16.94 40.04 23.22
C GLU A 269 17.65 41.34 23.60
N GLU A 270 18.49 41.88 22.71
CA GLU A 270 19.16 43.17 22.93
C GLU A 270 18.16 44.31 23.18
N LYS A 271 17.07 44.36 22.39
CA LYS A 271 16.01 45.35 22.56
C LYS A 271 15.32 45.20 23.92
N GLN A 272 15.03 43.98 24.35
CA GLN A 272 14.42 43.72 25.65
C GLN A 272 15.35 44.13 26.80
N GLU A 273 16.65 43.87 26.70
CA GLU A 273 17.62 44.36 27.68
C GLU A 273 17.66 45.89 27.75
N GLN A 274 17.64 46.56 26.60
CA GLN A 274 17.60 48.02 26.54
C GLN A 274 16.32 48.57 27.17
N GLU A 275 15.18 47.95 26.92
CA GLU A 275 13.90 48.34 27.48
C GLU A 275 13.89 48.19 29.01
N GLN A 276 14.43 47.09 29.55
CA GLN A 276 14.61 46.93 31.00
C GLN A 276 15.56 47.97 31.60
N LYS A 277 16.66 48.30 30.92
CA LYS A 277 17.59 49.36 31.36
C LYS A 277 16.89 50.72 31.37
N PHE A 278 16.10 51.02 30.34
CA PHE A 278 15.33 52.25 30.25
C PHE A 278 14.27 52.36 31.36
N GLU A 279 13.57 51.26 31.67
CA GLU A 279 12.60 51.22 32.76
C GLU A 279 13.24 51.46 34.14
N LYS A 280 14.41 50.85 34.38
CA LYS A 280 15.22 51.12 35.59
C LYS A 280 15.66 52.58 35.67
N LEU A 281 16.09 53.18 34.56
CA LEU A 281 16.49 54.59 34.54
C LEU A 281 15.29 55.51 34.82
N ASN A 282 14.13 55.22 34.25
CA ASN A 282 12.90 55.98 34.48
C ASN A 282 12.44 55.93 35.94
N THR A 283 12.57 54.79 36.62
CA THR A 283 12.25 54.70 38.04
C THR A 283 13.23 55.53 38.89
N GLN A 284 14.53 55.50 38.57
CA GLN A 284 15.52 56.36 39.22
C GLN A 284 15.24 57.86 39.02
N ILE A 285 14.88 58.28 37.80
CA ILE A 285 14.50 59.67 37.51
C ILE A 285 13.32 60.10 38.37
N LYS A 286 12.25 59.28 38.43
CA LYS A 286 11.07 59.57 39.27
C LYS A 286 11.43 59.73 40.75
N ASP A 287 12.35 58.93 41.26
CA ASP A 287 12.77 59.03 42.66
C ASP A 287 13.66 60.25 42.91
N LEU A 288 14.53 60.62 41.97
CA LEU A 288 15.30 61.88 42.01
C LEU A 288 14.37 63.09 41.96
N GLU A 289 13.35 63.10 41.11
CA GLU A 289 12.34 64.16 41.05
C GLU A 289 11.60 64.32 42.40
N LYS A 290 11.22 63.21 43.04
CA LYS A 290 10.63 63.25 44.39
C LYS A 290 11.60 63.82 45.42
N GLN A 291 12.87 63.44 45.37
CA GLN A 291 13.90 63.98 46.27
C GLN A 291 14.10 65.48 46.06
N LEU A 292 14.18 65.92 44.81
CA LEU A 292 14.32 67.32 44.43
C LEU A 292 13.12 68.14 44.94
N LYS A 293 11.89 67.64 44.77
CA LYS A 293 10.68 68.27 45.30
C LYS A 293 10.66 68.37 46.83
N ARG A 294 11.27 67.41 47.54
CA ARG A 294 11.45 67.50 49.01
C ARG A 294 12.46 68.58 49.37
N LYS A 295 13.60 68.63 48.66
CA LYS A 295 14.64 69.64 48.87
C LYS A 295 14.17 71.05 48.57
N GLU A 296 13.36 71.26 47.54
CA GLU A 296 12.72 72.54 47.24
C GLU A 296 11.82 73.01 48.38
N LYS A 297 11.02 72.11 48.98
CA LYS A 297 10.19 72.43 50.15
C LYS A 297 11.02 72.77 51.38
N GLU A 298 12.12 72.06 51.60
CA GLU A 298 13.07 72.38 52.68
C GLU A 298 13.69 73.75 52.46
N LEU A 299 14.14 74.06 51.23
CA LEU A 299 14.71 75.34 50.86
C LEU A 299 13.73 76.48 51.10
N TYR A 300 12.46 76.32 50.72
CA TYR A 300 11.42 77.32 50.97
C TYR A 300 11.25 77.63 52.46
N LYS A 301 11.21 76.58 53.31
CA LYS A 301 11.12 76.74 54.78
C LYS A 301 12.33 77.47 55.36
N VAL A 302 13.53 77.12 54.90
CA VAL A 302 14.77 77.81 55.33
C VAL A 302 14.74 79.27 54.90
N ASN A 303 14.31 79.55 53.66
CA ASN A 303 14.20 80.92 53.17
C ASN A 303 13.21 81.75 53.98
N GLU A 304 12.06 81.18 54.35
CA GLU A 304 11.09 81.82 55.24
C GLU A 304 11.67 82.14 56.63
N GLN A 305 12.49 81.25 57.19
CA GLN A 305 13.20 81.49 58.44
C GLN A 305 14.26 82.60 58.30
N VAL A 306 15.00 82.62 57.18
CA VAL A 306 15.99 83.68 56.91
C VAL A 306 15.32 85.05 56.84
N ILE A 307 14.16 85.16 56.16
CA ILE A 307 13.39 86.42 56.10
C ILE A 307 12.95 86.86 57.51
N LYS A 308 12.49 85.94 58.37
CA LYS A 308 12.11 86.24 59.76
C LYS A 308 13.31 86.74 60.58
N LEU A 309 14.46 86.07 60.49
CA LEU A 309 15.68 86.50 61.19
C LEU A 309 16.18 87.86 60.70
N GLN A 310 16.04 88.16 59.41
CA GLN A 310 16.41 89.47 58.85
C GLN A 310 15.53 90.58 59.43
N SER A 311 14.21 90.38 59.53
CA SER A 311 13.31 91.38 60.11
C SER A 311 13.54 91.55 61.62
N GLU A 312 13.82 90.47 62.36
CA GLU A 312 14.22 90.53 63.77
C GLU A 312 15.52 91.32 63.96
N LYS A 313 16.53 91.08 63.11
CA LYS A 313 17.81 91.81 63.15
C LYS A 313 17.64 93.29 62.82
N GLU A 314 16.74 93.63 61.88
CA GLU A 314 16.41 95.01 61.55
C GLU A 314 15.67 95.71 62.71
N ASN A 315 14.72 95.02 63.36
CA ASN A 315 14.06 95.50 64.57
C ASN A 315 15.07 95.73 65.72
N GLU A 316 16.01 94.80 65.92
CA GLU A 316 17.07 94.94 66.92
C GLU A 316 17.98 96.14 66.62
N LYS A 317 18.34 96.35 65.35
CA LYS A 317 19.11 97.52 64.90
C LYS A 317 18.37 98.82 65.20
N ASN A 318 17.09 98.90 64.83
CA ASN A 318 16.24 100.08 65.08
C ASN A 318 16.09 100.37 66.58
N LEU A 319 15.99 99.33 67.42
CA LEU A 319 15.95 99.47 68.87
C LEU A 319 17.27 100.01 69.44
N LYS A 320 18.41 99.48 68.99
CA LYS A 320 19.75 99.97 69.39
C LYS A 320 19.94 101.44 69.00
N GLU A 321 19.51 101.82 67.80
CA GLU A 321 19.54 103.20 67.32
C GLU A 321 18.66 104.12 68.18
N THR A 322 17.44 103.67 68.52
CA THR A 322 16.53 104.41 69.42
C THR A 322 17.12 104.60 70.82
N ILE A 323 17.74 103.57 71.39
CA ILE A 323 18.41 103.65 72.70
C ILE A 323 19.59 104.62 72.65
N ALA A 324 20.40 104.57 71.59
CA ALA A 324 21.52 105.48 71.39
C ALA A 324 21.06 106.94 71.29
N ILE A 325 19.98 107.22 70.55
CA ILE A 325 19.38 108.56 70.46
C ILE A 325 18.89 109.04 71.83
N LYS A 326 18.19 108.18 72.59
CA LYS A 326 17.73 108.51 73.96
C LYS A 326 18.90 108.84 74.90
N TYR A 327 19.97 108.06 74.84
CA TYR A 327 21.16 108.29 75.65
C TYR A 327 21.87 109.60 75.28
N LEU A 328 21.97 109.93 73.99
CA LEU A 328 22.51 111.21 73.53
C LEU A 328 21.67 112.39 74.01
N HIS A 329 20.33 112.30 73.93
CA HIS A 329 19.44 113.31 74.49
C HIS A 329 19.66 113.50 76.00
N GLU A 330 19.77 112.40 76.75
CA GLU A 330 20.00 112.47 78.20
C GLU A 330 21.36 113.09 78.55
N LEU A 331 22.39 112.85 77.73
CA LEU A 331 23.70 113.51 77.85
C LEU A 331 23.62 115.01 77.54
N GLU A 332 22.87 115.40 76.50
CA GLU A 332 22.65 116.82 76.16
C GLU A 332 21.86 117.53 77.26
N ASP A 333 20.83 116.90 77.83
CA ASP A 333 20.08 117.42 78.98
C ASP A 333 20.98 117.60 80.21
N LYS A 334 21.82 116.60 80.53
CA LYS A 334 22.81 116.70 81.63
C LYS A 334 23.81 117.83 81.38
N LYS A 335 24.28 117.99 80.14
CA LYS A 335 25.18 119.08 79.73
C LYS A 335 24.51 120.45 79.86
N ASN A 336 23.25 120.59 79.44
CA ASN A 336 22.45 121.80 79.62
C ASN A 336 22.25 122.14 81.11
N ILE A 337 22.00 121.16 81.98
CA ILE A 337 21.91 121.36 83.43
C ILE A 337 23.24 121.86 84.02
N ILE A 338 24.37 121.27 83.61
CA ILE A 338 25.71 121.70 84.06
C ILE A 338 26.02 123.12 83.57
N GLN A 339 25.67 123.45 82.32
CA GLN A 339 25.91 124.77 81.74
C GLN A 339 25.04 125.85 82.38
N ASN A 340 23.81 125.51 82.79
CA ASN A 340 22.94 126.39 83.56
C ASN A 340 23.44 126.60 85.01
N ARG A 341 24.04 125.57 85.65
CA ARG A 341 24.68 125.73 86.96
C ARG A 341 25.93 126.62 86.91
N LYS A 342 26.72 126.55 85.84
CA LYS A 342 27.90 127.43 85.63
C LYS A 342 27.54 128.90 85.35
N ARG A 343 26.26 129.24 85.16
CA ARG A 343 25.79 130.63 84.97
C ARG A 343 25.24 131.26 86.25
N THR A 344 25.10 130.48 87.33
CA THR A 344 24.55 130.91 88.62
C THR A 344 25.57 130.95 89.76
N GLU A 345 26.81 130.59 89.48
CA GLU A 345 28.01 130.96 90.24
C GLU A 345 28.71 132.12 89.53
#